data_AF-A0A1H3ZR71-F1
#
_entry.id   AF-A0A1H3ZR71-F1
#
_cell.length_a   1.000
_cell.length_b   1.000
_cell.length_c   1.000
_cell.angle_alpha   90.00
_cell.angle_beta   90.00
_cell.angle_gamma   90.00
#
_symmetry.space_group_name_H-M   'P 1'
#
loop_
_entity.id
_entity.type
_entity.pdbx_description
1 polymer ?
#
loop_
_entity_poly.entity_id
_entity_poly.type
_entity_poly.pdbx_seq_one_letter_code
_entity_poly.pdbx_strand_id
1 'polypeptide(L)' 'MDIVILLIPIAIILAGFAIWAFFWSVNSGQFDDLESPAHRILYDDDEDLIPEDARQKKDNPEPESQDQDTR' A
#
# COMPACT_ATOMS: atom_id res chain seq x y z
N MET A 1 -22.28 22.75 -41.24
CA MET A 1 -20.96 23.08 -40.64
C MET A 1 -21.10 23.51 -39.18
N ASP A 2 -22.32 23.55 -38.64
CA ASP A 2 -22.65 24.17 -37.35
C ASP A 2 -22.37 23.24 -36.16
N ILE A 3 -22.47 21.93 -36.36
CA ILE A 3 -22.19 20.95 -35.32
C ILE A 3 -20.71 20.94 -34.91
N VAL A 4 -19.81 21.24 -35.84
CA VAL A 4 -18.36 21.28 -35.56
C VAL A 4 -18.04 22.40 -34.58
N ILE A 5 -18.72 23.55 -34.70
CA ILE A 5 -18.58 24.70 -33.79
C ILE A 5 -19.06 24.35 -32.37
N LEU A 6 -20.04 23.44 -32.23
CA LEU A 6 -20.49 22.93 -30.93
C LEU A 6 -19.59 21.82 -30.37
N LEU A 7 -19.04 20.96 -31.23
CA LEU A 7 -18.19 19.83 -30.81
C LEU A 7 -16.80 20.26 -30.34
N ILE A 8 -16.20 21.29 -30.94
CA ILE A 8 -14.88 21.81 -30.53
C ILE A 8 -14.85 22.22 -29.04
N PRO A 9 -15.74 23.09 -28.53
CA PRO A 9 -15.71 23.48 -27.13
C PRO A 9 -16.04 22.32 -26.19
N ILE A 10 -16.96 21.42 -26.58
CA ILE A 10 -17.25 20.21 -25.80
C ILE A 10 -16.01 19.33 -25.67
N ALA A 11 -15.28 19.11 -26.77
CA ALA A 11 -14.05 18.33 -26.77
C ALA A 11 -12.97 18.97 -25.88
N ILE A 12 -12.81 20.30 -25.92
CA ILE A 12 -11.88 21.03 -25.05
C ILE A 12 -12.24 20.84 -23.57
N ILE A 13 -13.53 20.96 -23.23
CA ILE A 13 -14.01 20.76 -21.85
C ILE A 13 -13.73 19.32 -21.39
N LEU A 14 -14.05 18.32 -22.23
CA LEU A 14 -13.81 16.92 -21.90
C LEU A 14 -12.32 16.60 -21.75
N ALA A 15 -11.47 17.13 -22.64
CA ALA A 15 -10.03 16.98 -22.54
C ALA A 15 -9.48 17.64 -21.26
N GLY A 16 -9.93 18.86 -20.94
CA GLY A 16 -9.57 19.55 -19.70
C GLY A 16 -10.03 18.79 -18.45
N PHE A 17 -11.25 18.24 -18.47
CA PHE A 17 -11.77 17.41 -17.39
C PHE A 17 -10.94 16.14 -17.20
N ALA A 18 -10.57 15.45 -18.29
CA ALA A 18 -9.73 14.26 -18.24
C ALA A 18 -8.35 14.55 -17.64
N ILE A 19 -7.72 15.66 -18.05
CA ILE A 19 -6.43 16.11 -17.51
C ILE A 19 -6.56 16.43 -16.02
N TRP A 20 -7.60 17.17 -15.63
CA TRP A 20 -7.85 17.51 -14.23
C TRP A 20 -8.06 16.27 -13.36
N ALA A 21 -8.89 15.33 -13.83
CA ALA A 21 -9.15 14.06 -13.14
C ALA A 21 -7.88 13.20 -13.03
N PHE A 22 -7.03 13.19 -14.06
CA PHE A 22 -5.75 12.49 -14.05
C PHE A 22 -4.83 13.04 -12.96
N PHE A 23 -4.63 14.36 -12.90
CA PHE A 23 -3.79 14.98 -11.86
C PHE A 23 -4.36 14.76 -10.45
N TRP A 24 -5.68 14.83 -10.29
CA TRP A 24 -6.33 14.52 -9.03
C TRP A 24 -6.08 13.06 -8.60
N SER A 25 -6.21 12.11 -9.52
CA SER A 25 -5.96 10.68 -9.25
C SER A 25 -4.50 10.41 -8.88
N VAL A 26 -3.55 11.06 -9.54
CA VAL A 26 -2.11 10.94 -9.20
C VAL A 26 -1.84 11.50 -7.81
N ASN A 27 -2.38 12.67 -7.47
CA ASN A 27 -2.19 13.27 -6.15
C ASN A 27 -2.94 12.50 -5.03
N SER A 28 -3.96 11.70 -5.37
CA SER A 28 -4.71 10.90 -4.41
C SER A 28 -3.97 9.66 -3.91
N GLY A 29 -2.70 9.45 -4.29
CA GLY A 29 -1.85 8.39 -3.74
C GLY A 29 -2.28 6.97 -4.11
N GLN A 30 -3.16 6.78 -5.11
CA GLN A 30 -3.64 5.45 -5.53
C GLN A 30 -2.54 4.54 -6.11
N PHE A 31 -1.32 5.06 -6.32
CA PHE A 31 -0.18 4.29 -6.80
C PHE A 31 0.74 3.79 -5.66
N ASP A 32 0.55 4.27 -4.43
CA ASP A 32 1.40 3.88 -3.28
C ASP A 32 1.08 2.46 -2.78
N ASP A 33 -0.09 1.90 -3.10
CA ASP A 33 -0.50 0.53 -2.71
C ASP A 33 -0.19 -0.54 -3.78
N LEU A 34 0.54 -0.18 -4.84
CA LEU A 34 1.02 -1.16 -5.84
C LEU A 34 2.23 -1.96 -5.35
N GLU A 35 2.85 -1.58 -4.24
CA GLU A 35 4.03 -2.23 -3.66
C GLU A 35 3.67 -3.38 -2.70
N SER A 36 2.46 -3.38 -2.15
CA SER A 36 1.98 -4.41 -1.21
C SER A 36 1.80 -5.83 -1.78
N PRO A 37 1.33 -6.02 -3.04
CA PRO A 37 1.11 -7.38 -3.58
C PRO A 37 2.39 -8.16 -3.90
N ALA A 38 3.48 -7.45 -4.23
CA ALA A 38 4.74 -8.09 -4.64
C ALA A 38 5.47 -8.76 -3.48
N HIS A 39 5.31 -8.25 -2.25
CA HIS A 39 5.88 -8.88 -1.06
C HIS A 39 5.07 -10.09 -0.59
N ARG A 40 3.75 -10.11 -0.80
CA ARG A 40 2.90 -11.26 -0.41
C ARG A 40 3.19 -12.51 -1.21
N ILE A 41 3.39 -12.41 -2.53
CA ILE A 41 3.63 -13.59 -3.35
C ILE A 41 4.97 -14.28 -3.09
N LEU A 42 5.92 -13.61 -2.43
CA LEU A 42 7.24 -14.15 -2.11
C LEU A 42 7.34 -14.68 -0.67
N TYR A 43 6.40 -14.31 0.21
CA TYR A 43 6.49 -14.60 1.65
C TYR A 43 5.22 -15.24 2.26
N ASP A 44 4.04 -15.16 1.61
CA ASP A 44 2.79 -15.74 2.14
C ASP A 44 2.72 -17.27 1.94
N ASP A 45 3.42 -17.83 0.96
CA ASP A 45 3.41 -19.29 0.68
C ASP A 45 4.31 -20.09 1.64
N ASP A 46 5.21 -19.43 2.37
CA ASP A 46 6.21 -20.08 3.22
C ASP A 46 5.79 -20.14 4.70
N GLU A 47 4.85 -19.31 5.17
CA GLU A 47 4.46 -19.29 6.59
C GLU A 47 3.76 -20.58 7.03
N ASP A 48 2.92 -21.15 6.17
CA ASP A 48 2.21 -22.41 6.43
C ASP A 48 3.10 -23.66 6.22
N LEU A 49 4.26 -23.48 5.57
CA LEU A 49 5.24 -24.54 5.33
C LEU A 49 6.29 -24.65 6.44
N ILE A 50 6.36 -23.69 7.37
CA ILE A 50 7.26 -23.74 8.52
C ILE A 50 6.65 -24.66 9.59
N PRO A 51 7.27 -25.82 9.89
CA PRO A 51 6.84 -26.71 10.95
C PRO A 51 6.76 -25.95 12.29
N GLU A 52 5.74 -26.21 13.11
CA GLU A 52 5.53 -25.55 14.43
C GLU A 52 6.77 -25.63 15.34
N ASP A 53 7.57 -26.68 15.18
CA ASP A 53 8.84 -26.96 15.87
C ASP A 53 10.04 -26.15 15.34
N ALA A 54 9.95 -25.58 14.14
CA ALA A 54 10.97 -24.73 13.53
C ALA A 54 10.74 -23.22 13.79
N ARG A 55 9.55 -22.83 14.27
CA ARG A 55 9.30 -21.46 14.73
C ARG A 55 10.10 -21.24 16.01
N GLN A 56 11.29 -20.66 15.89
CA GLN A 56 12.02 -20.14 17.04
C GLN A 56 11.12 -19.09 17.70
N LYS A 57 10.50 -19.50 18.81
CA LYS A 57 9.94 -18.63 19.82
C LYS A 57 10.98 -17.53 20.03
N LYS A 58 10.69 -16.31 19.58
CA LYS A 58 11.36 -15.12 20.10
C LYS A 58 10.98 -15.07 21.58
N ASP A 59 11.69 -15.85 22.40
CA ASP A 59 11.85 -15.61 23.81
C ASP A 59 12.50 -14.23 23.88
N ASN A 60 11.66 -13.22 24.00
CA ASN A 60 12.07 -11.94 24.53
C ASN A 60 12.44 -12.23 26.00
N PRO A 61 13.73 -12.19 26.40
CA PRO A 61 14.03 -12.21 27.82
C PRO A 61 13.63 -10.82 28.31
N GLU A 62 12.45 -10.74 28.91
CA GLU A 62 12.08 -9.63 29.77
C GLU A 62 13.17 -9.54 30.85
N PRO A 63 13.89 -8.40 30.99
CA PRO A 63 14.97 -8.33 31.94
C PRO A 63 14.37 -8.42 33.34
N GLU A 64 14.73 -9.48 34.05
CA GLU A 64 14.50 -9.62 35.48
C GLU A 64 15.00 -8.36 36.20
N SER A 65 14.08 -7.51 36.68
CA SER A 65 14.39 -6.57 37.74
C SER A 65 14.46 -7.34 39.05
N GLN A 66 15.59 -8.03 39.26
CA GLN A 66 16.03 -8.42 40.60
C GLN A 66 16.56 -7.16 41.29
N ASP A 67 15.69 -6.45 42.01
CA ASP A 67 16.15 -5.57 43.07
C ASP A 67 16.14 -6.32 44.39
N GLN A 68 17.27 -6.21 45.05
CA GLN A 68 17.78 -7.14 46.02
C GLN A 68 17.13 -6.93 47.38
N ASP A 69 16.76 -8.06 47.98
CA ASP A 69 16.61 -8.22 49.42
C ASP A 69 17.89 -7.69 50.09
N THR A 70 17.81 -6.49 50.68
CA THR A 70 18.86 -5.96 51.56
C THR A 70 18.25 -5.52 52.89
N ARG A 71 18.22 -6.49 53.80
CA ARG A 71 18.44 -6.38 55.26
C ARG A 71 17.36 -5.76 56.15
#